data_AF-A0A1H2WFL4-F1
#
_entry.id   AF-A0A1H2WFL4-F1
#
_cell.length_a   1.000
_cell.length_b   1.000
_cell.length_c   1.000
_cell.angle_alpha   90.00
_cell.angle_beta   90.00
_cell.angle_gamma   90.00
#
_symmetry.space_group_name_H-M   'P 1'
#
loop_
_entity.id
_entity.type
_entity.pdbx_description
1 polymer ?
#
loop_
_entity_poly.entity_id
_entity_poly.type
_entity_poly.pdbx_seq_one_letter_code
_entity_poly.pdbx_strand_id
1 'polypeptide(L)'
;MASSAGESPVQESQPRREWLLRCRDSRGELAVCSIGVGAGELGVCGPDDTESFRLHPWEVAAFRRAFDEAIAQVEADLAAR
;
A
#
# COMPACT_ATOMS: atom_id res chain seq x y z
N MET A 1 52.15 9.48 5.86
CA MET A 1 50.79 9.80 6.36
C MET A 1 49.81 9.10 5.43
N ALA A 2 49.26 7.96 5.86
CA ALA A 2 48.33 7.17 5.06
C ALA A 2 46.90 7.62 5.39
N SER A 3 46.15 8.05 4.37
CA SER A 3 44.73 8.39 4.50
C SER A 3 43.92 7.15 4.80
N SER A 4 43.25 7.13 5.96
CA SER A 4 42.21 6.16 6.26
C SER A 4 40.99 6.45 5.38
N ALA A 5 40.63 5.49 4.54
CA ALA A 5 39.37 5.48 3.83
C ALA A 5 38.25 5.46 4.87
N GLY A 6 37.41 6.51 4.86
CA GLY A 6 36.19 6.53 5.63
C GLY A 6 35.21 5.51 5.05
N GLU A 7 35.04 4.38 5.73
CA GLU A 7 33.87 3.54 5.54
C GLU A 7 32.62 4.39 5.82
N SER A 8 31.85 4.65 4.76
CA SER A 8 30.53 5.26 4.92
C SER A 8 29.62 4.23 5.59
N PRO A 9 28.96 4.57 6.71
CA PRO A 9 28.10 3.62 7.40
C PRO A 9 26.99 3.14 6.46
N VAL A 10 26.74 1.83 6.46
CA VAL A 10 25.60 1.20 5.79
C VAL A 10 24.34 1.93 6.27
N GLN A 11 23.71 2.70 5.38
CA GLN A 11 22.42 3.33 5.66
C GLN A 11 21.43 2.19 5.93
N GLU A 12 20.97 2.07 7.17
CA GLU A 12 19.81 1.25 7.50
C GLU A 12 18.64 1.77 6.66
N SER A 13 18.25 0.97 5.66
CA SER A 13 17.09 1.23 4.82
C SER A 13 15.87 1.34 5.72
N GLN A 14 15.33 2.55 5.89
CA GLN A 14 14.10 2.74 6.65
C GLN A 14 13.02 1.79 6.11
N PRO A 15 12.16 1.23 6.98
CA PRO A 15 11.12 0.33 6.53
C PRO A 15 10.24 1.03 5.51
N ARG A 16 9.91 0.31 4.43
CA ARG A 16 9.00 0.81 3.38
C ARG A 16 7.69 1.29 4.00
N ARG A 17 7.23 2.47 3.58
CA ARG A 17 5.98 3.09 4.08
C ARG A 17 4.93 3.35 3.00
N GLU A 18 5.23 3.06 1.74
CA GLU A 18 4.31 3.34 0.63
C GLU A 18 4.34 2.23 -0.43
N TRP A 19 3.16 1.92 -0.97
CA TRP A 19 2.94 0.95 -2.03
C TRP A 19 2.06 1.54 -3.12
N LEU A 20 2.52 1.47 -4.37
CA LEU A 20 1.75 1.88 -5.55
C LEU A 20 1.00 0.70 -6.14
N LEU A 21 -0.27 0.92 -6.47
CA LEU A 21 -1.19 -0.08 -7.00
C LEU A 21 -1.72 0.36 -8.36
N ARG A 22 -1.43 -0.43 -9.40
CA ARG A 22 -2.06 -0.24 -10.71
C ARG A 22 -3.52 -0.66 -10.62
N CYS A 23 -4.42 0.23 -11.05
CA CYS A 23 -5.86 0.01 -10.99
C CYS A 23 -6.55 0.69 -12.17
N ARG A 24 -7.89 0.66 -12.18
CA ARG A 24 -8.71 1.50 -13.04
C ARG A 24 -9.47 2.51 -12.18
N ASP A 25 -9.57 3.74 -12.66
CA ASP A 25 -10.34 4.78 -11.98
C ASP A 25 -11.86 4.57 -12.15
N SER A 26 -12.65 5.50 -11.62
CA SER A 26 -14.12 5.48 -11.73
C SER A 26 -14.64 5.61 -13.17
N ARG A 27 -13.80 6.03 -14.13
CA ARG A 27 -14.11 6.13 -15.56
C ARG A 27 -13.64 4.90 -16.34
N GLY A 28 -12.94 3.97 -15.69
CA GLY A 28 -12.40 2.75 -16.29
C GLY A 28 -11.00 2.93 -16.91
N GLU A 29 -10.38 4.09 -16.74
CA GLU A 29 -9.07 4.42 -17.31
C GLU A 29 -7.94 3.89 -16.41
N LEU A 30 -6.79 3.58 -17.01
CA LEU A 30 -5.64 3.07 -16.26
C LEU A 30 -5.12 4.14 -15.28
N ALA A 31 -4.92 3.75 -14.04
CA ALA A 31 -4.56 4.64 -12.95
C ALA A 31 -3.60 3.98 -11.95
N VAL A 32 -3.05 4.78 -11.03
CA VAL A 32 -2.19 4.32 -9.93
C VAL A 32 -2.69 4.90 -8.61
N CYS A 33 -3.16 4.05 -7.70
CA CYS A 33 -3.46 4.43 -6.32
C CYS A 33 -2.24 4.18 -5.43
N SER A 34 -2.24 4.70 -4.21
CA SER A 34 -1.23 4.39 -3.20
C SER A 34 -1.85 3.90 -1.90
N ILE A 35 -1.11 3.02 -1.22
CA ILE A 35 -1.31 2.68 0.18
C ILE A 35 -0.11 3.23 0.95
N GLY A 36 -0.36 4.09 1.93
CA GLY A 36 0.65 4.70 2.78
C GLY A 36 0.50 4.29 4.24
N VAL A 37 1.61 4.28 4.98
CA VAL A 37 1.62 4.10 6.44
C VAL A 37 2.31 5.28 7.11
N GLY A 38 1.59 5.96 8.00
CA GLY A 38 2.09 7.14 8.70
C GLY A 38 1.40 7.29 10.04
N ALA A 39 2.14 7.70 11.07
CA ALA A 39 1.61 7.92 12.42
C ALA A 39 0.83 6.73 13.04
N GLY A 40 1.12 5.50 12.60
CA GLY A 40 0.41 4.29 13.05
C GLY A 40 -0.90 4.01 12.30
N GLU A 41 -1.22 4.78 11.27
CA GLU A 41 -2.44 4.66 10.48
C GLU A 41 -2.10 4.16 9.07
N LEU A 42 -3.07 3.49 8.45
CA LEU A 42 -3.01 3.11 7.04
C LEU A 42 -3.90 4.07 6.24
N GLY A 43 -3.32 4.74 5.24
CA GLY A 43 -4.05 5.59 4.30
C GLY A 43 -4.14 4.94 2.92
N VAL A 44 -5.29 5.09 2.27
CA VAL A 44 -5.46 4.73 0.85
C VAL A 44 -5.78 6.00 0.08
N CYS A 45 -4.92 6.33 -0.88
CA CYS A 45 -5.11 7.49 -1.75
C CYS A 45 -5.51 7.03 -3.15
N GLY A 46 -6.43 7.80 -3.75
CA GLY A 46 -6.85 7.62 -5.13
C GLY A 46 -5.77 8.06 -6.12
N PRO A 47 -6.07 7.97 -7.43
CA PRO A 47 -5.11 8.30 -8.49
C PRO A 47 -4.67 9.76 -8.59
N ASP A 48 -5.40 10.64 -7.93
CA ASP A 48 -5.17 12.08 -7.83
C ASP A 48 -4.48 12.47 -6.52
N ASP A 49 -3.90 11.49 -5.81
CA ASP A 49 -3.35 11.61 -4.45
C ASP A 49 -4.37 12.06 -3.39
N THR A 50 -5.67 12.11 -3.73
CA THR A 50 -6.72 12.42 -2.76
C THR A 50 -6.91 11.24 -1.83
N GLU A 51 -6.82 11.49 -0.51
CA GLU A 51 -7.10 10.46 0.50
C GLU A 51 -8.54 9.96 0.34
N SER A 52 -8.67 8.69 -0.02
CA SER A 52 -9.98 8.05 -0.16
C SER A 52 -10.53 7.69 1.21
N PHE A 53 -9.69 7.09 2.06
CA PHE A 53 -9.99 6.82 3.45
C PHE A 53 -8.73 6.48 4.25
N ARG A 54 -8.86 6.52 5.57
CA ARG A 54 -7.83 6.14 6.53
C ARG A 54 -8.37 5.11 7.52
N LEU A 55 -7.50 4.21 7.96
CA LEU A 55 -7.79 3.17 8.93
C LEU A 55 -6.88 3.31 10.15
N HIS A 56 -7.48 3.33 11.33
CA HIS A 56 -6.78 3.19 12.59
C HIS A 56 -6.26 1.75 12.78
N PRO A 57 -5.28 1.52 13.68
CA PRO A 57 -4.69 0.20 13.91
C PRO A 57 -5.71 -0.93 14.13
N TRP A 58 -6.78 -0.67 14.88
CA TRP A 58 -7.81 -1.69 15.17
C TRP A 58 -8.72 -1.98 13.97
N GLU A 59 -8.83 -1.05 13.02
CA GLU A 59 -9.65 -1.19 11.81
C GLU A 59 -8.89 -1.97 10.71
N VAL A 60 -7.56 -1.90 10.70
CA VAL A 60 -6.72 -2.61 9.72
C VAL A 60 -6.98 -4.12 9.75
N ALA A 61 -7.16 -4.72 10.93
CA ALA A 61 -7.44 -6.15 11.05
C ALA A 61 -8.80 -6.53 10.45
N ALA A 62 -9.83 -5.71 10.69
CA ALA A 62 -11.16 -5.91 10.13
C ALA A 62 -11.16 -5.70 8.61
N PHE A 63 -10.47 -4.66 8.12
CA PHE A 63 -10.30 -4.38 6.70
C PHE A 63 -9.62 -5.53 5.98
N ARG A 64 -8.51 -6.05 6.51
CA ARG A 64 -7.80 -7.18 5.91
C ARG A 64 -8.72 -8.39 5.75
N ARG A 65 -9.46 -8.74 6.80
CA ARG A 65 -10.40 -9.87 6.75
C ARG A 65 -11.48 -9.66 5.68
N ALA A 66 -12.10 -8.49 5.65
CA ALA A 66 -13.13 -8.18 4.65
C ALA A 66 -12.57 -8.20 3.22
N PHE A 67 -11.33 -7.74 3.03
CA PHE A 67 -10.66 -7.77 1.73
C PHE A 67 -10.34 -9.21 1.28
N ASP A 68 -9.86 -10.06 2.19
CA ASP A 68 -9.63 -11.48 1.91
C ASP A 68 -10.94 -12.21 1.53
N GLU A 69 -12.05 -11.92 2.24
CA GLU A 69 -13.39 -12.44 1.91
C GLU A 69 -13.85 -11.96 0.51
N ALA A 70 -13.60 -10.70 0.16
CA ALA A 70 -13.93 -10.16 -1.16
C ALA A 70 -13.11 -10.80 -2.29
N ILE A 71 -11.82 -11.08 -2.07
CA ILE A 71 -10.98 -11.80 -3.03
C ILE A 71 -11.55 -13.20 -3.28
N ALA A 72 -11.87 -13.94 -2.21
CA ALA A 72 -12.43 -15.29 -2.34
C ALA A 72 -13.74 -15.29 -3.16
N GLN A 73 -14.58 -14.27 -3.00
CA GLN A 73 -15.79 -14.13 -3.80
C GLN A 73 -15.49 -13.88 -5.28
N VAL A 74 -14.52 -13.00 -5.60
CA VAL A 74 -14.10 -12.75 -7.00
C VAL A 74 -13.61 -14.03 -7.66
N GLU A 75 -12.82 -14.84 -6.95
CA GLU A 75 -12.33 -16.12 -7.45
C GLU A 75 -13.46 -17.12 -7.72
N ALA A 76 -14.43 -17.22 -6.80
CA ALA A 76 -15.61 -18.05 -6.97
C ALA A 76 -16.45 -17.63 -8.19
N ASP A 77 -16.67 -16.32 -8.36
CA ASP A 77 -17.42 -15.77 -9.49
C ASP A 77 -16.72 -16.05 -10.82
N LEU A 78 -15.39 -16.04 -10.86
CA LEU A 78 -14.62 -16.40 -12.06
C LEU A 78 -14.69 -17.90 -12.37
N ALA A 79 -14.70 -18.76 -11.35
CA ALA A 79 -14.82 -20.20 -11.52
C ALA A 79 -16.21 -20.65 -11.99
N ALA A 80 -17.25 -19.83 -11.77
CA ALA A 80 -18.63 -20.10 -12.18
C ALA A 80 -18.96 -19.66 -13.62
N ARG A 81 -18.04 -18.98 -14.32
CA ARG A 81 -18.19 -18.51 -15.70
C ARG A 81 -17.69 -19.54 -16.72
#